data_AF-A0A2V9LZR0-F1
#
_entry.id   AF-A0A2V9LZR0-F1
#
_cell.length_a   1.000
_cell.length_b   1.000
_cell.length_c   1.000
_cell.angle_alpha   90.00
_cell.angle_beta   90.00
_cell.angle_gamma   90.00
#
_symmetry.space_group_name_H-M   'P 1'
#
loop_
_entity.id
_entity.type
_entity.pdbx_description
1 polymer ?
#
loop_
_entity_poly.entity_id
_entity_poly.type
_entity_poly.pdbx_seq_one_letter_code
_entity_poly.pdbx_strand_id
1 'polypeptide(L)'
;MTADEIAAAADRGEDVTKFFAGKGRMMPGLPREDVQRVNVDFTDEILKELDAEARRLNISRQAVIKTMVSDALDRMAMARRGKKTS
;
A
#
# COMPACT_ATOMS: atom_id res chain seq x y z
N MET A 1 12.49 32.31 4.69
CA MET A 1 11.50 31.54 5.45
C MET A 1 12.05 30.14 5.62
N THR A 2 12.17 29.67 6.85
CA THR A 2 12.66 28.31 7.17
C THR A 2 11.56 27.29 6.90
N ALA A 3 11.91 26.00 6.88
CA ALA A 3 10.92 24.93 6.75
C ALA A 3 9.88 24.95 7.88
N ASP A 4 10.32 25.24 9.11
CA ASP A 4 9.47 25.32 10.29
C ASP A 4 8.48 26.50 10.21
N GLU A 5 8.91 27.63 9.65
CA GLU A 5 8.04 28.77 9.40
C GLU A 5 6.98 28.48 8.32
N ILE A 6 7.32 27.65 7.32
CA ILE A 6 6.37 27.20 6.27
C ILE A 6 5.35 26.22 6.85
N ALA A 7 5.78 25.28 7.69
CA ALA A 7 4.89 24.35 8.38
C ALA A 7 3.90 25.10 9.28
N ALA A 8 4.39 26.04 10.08
CA ALA A 8 3.54 26.84 10.95
C ALA A 8 2.54 27.71 10.17
N ALA A 9 2.92 28.23 8.99
CA ALA A 9 2.00 28.96 8.11
C ALA A 9 0.92 28.06 7.51
N ALA A 10 1.27 26.83 7.12
CA ALA A 10 0.32 25.83 6.64
C ALA A 10 -0.68 25.43 7.75
N ASP A 11 -0.21 25.24 8.99
CA ASP A 11 -1.05 24.91 10.14
C ASP A 11 -2.04 26.02 10.49
N ARG A 12 -1.71 27.27 10.16
CA ARG A 12 -2.61 28.43 10.25
C ARG A 12 -3.56 28.58 9.05
N GLY A 13 -3.50 27.67 8.09
CA GLY A 13 -4.33 27.68 6.88
C GLY A 13 -3.91 28.73 5.85
N GLU A 14 -2.69 29.26 5.94
CA GLU A 14 -2.16 30.20 4.96
C GLU A 14 -1.72 29.47 3.68
N ASP A 15 -1.89 30.12 2.52
CA ASP A 15 -1.42 29.60 1.24
C ASP A 15 0.12 29.63 1.18
N VAL A 16 0.71 28.45 1.36
CA VAL A 16 2.15 28.18 1.29
C VAL A 16 2.59 27.63 -0.07
N THR A 17 1.69 27.54 -1.05
CA THR A 17 1.94 26.88 -2.36
C THR A 17 3.10 27.53 -3.13
N LYS A 18 3.33 28.84 -2.91
CA LYS A 18 4.48 29.59 -3.45
C LYS A 18 5.86 29.05 -3.03
N PHE A 19 5.94 28.30 -1.93
CA PHE A 19 7.17 27.65 -1.46
C PHE A 19 7.35 26.24 -2.03
N PHE A 20 6.27 25.63 -2.53
CA PHE A 20 6.28 24.35 -3.25
C PHE A 20 6.47 24.59 -4.74
N ALA A 21 7.58 25.22 -5.12
CA ALA A 21 7.96 25.38 -6.52
C ALA A 21 8.45 24.03 -7.10
N GLY A 22 7.52 23.09 -7.33
CA GLY A 22 7.52 22.08 -8.39
C GLY A 22 8.76 21.20 -8.62
N LYS A 23 9.74 21.15 -7.69
CA LYS A 23 10.93 20.29 -7.82
C LYS A 23 10.78 18.94 -7.14
N GLY A 24 9.65 18.69 -6.47
CA GLY A 24 9.22 17.34 -6.20
C GLY A 24 8.74 16.75 -7.53
N ARG A 25 9.50 15.79 -8.07
CA ARG A 25 8.99 14.94 -9.16
C ARG A 25 7.71 14.32 -8.64
N MET A 26 6.54 14.83 -9.04
CA MET A 26 5.33 14.02 -8.96
C MET A 26 5.67 12.80 -9.81
N MET A 27 5.91 11.66 -9.16
CA MET A 27 5.96 10.40 -9.86
C MET A 27 4.69 10.38 -10.71
N PRO A 28 4.80 10.35 -12.05
CA PRO A 28 3.63 10.08 -12.87
C PRO A 28 3.02 8.84 -12.24
N GLY A 29 1.76 8.91 -11.82
CA GLY A 29 1.10 7.78 -11.17
C GLY A 29 1.42 6.56 -12.03
N LEU A 30 2.13 5.58 -11.45
CA LEU A 30 2.51 4.36 -12.17
C LEU A 30 1.26 3.93 -12.95
N PRO A 31 1.37 3.65 -14.26
CA PRO A 31 0.22 3.21 -15.03
C PRO A 31 -0.45 2.12 -14.20
N ARG A 32 -1.70 2.36 -13.79
CA ARG A 32 -2.44 1.39 -12.99
C ARG A 32 -2.49 0.15 -13.86
N GLU A 33 -1.72 -0.87 -13.49
CA GLU A 33 -1.77 -2.18 -14.13
C GLU A 33 -3.25 -2.54 -14.29
N ASP A 34 -3.62 -3.03 -15.47
CA ASP A 34 -5.01 -3.33 -15.78
C ASP A 34 -5.60 -4.25 -14.69
N VAL A 35 -6.51 -3.71 -13.88
CA VAL A 35 -7.04 -4.43 -12.72
C VAL A 35 -8.03 -5.49 -13.21
N GLN A 36 -7.61 -6.75 -13.24
CA GLN A 36 -8.52 -7.86 -13.50
C GLN A 36 -9.27 -8.27 -12.23
N ARG A 37 -10.60 -8.33 -12.30
CA ARG A 37 -11.44 -8.81 -11.19
C ARG A 37 -11.54 -10.33 -11.22
N VAL A 38 -11.34 -10.96 -10.06
CA VAL A 38 -11.46 -12.40 -9.86
C VAL A 38 -12.39 -12.65 -8.67
N ASN A 39 -13.34 -13.58 -8.83
CA ASN A 39 -14.24 -14.00 -7.76
C ASN A 39 -13.64 -15.20 -7.02
N VAL A 40 -13.73 -15.20 -5.69
CA VAL A 40 -13.23 -16.27 -4.82
C VAL A 40 -14.21 -16.45 -3.68
N ASP A 41 -14.56 -17.70 -3.39
CA ASP A 41 -15.42 -18.04 -2.26
C ASP A 41 -14.57 -18.31 -1.01
N PHE A 42 -15.02 -17.79 0.13
CA PHE A 42 -14.42 -18.02 1.44
C PHE A 42 -15.48 -18.56 2.38
N THR A 43 -15.09 -19.47 3.27
CA THR A 43 -15.97 -19.91 4.36
C THR A 43 -16.18 -18.78 5.37
N ASP A 44 -17.27 -18.84 6.13
CA ASP A 44 -17.55 -17.88 7.19
C ASP A 44 -16.44 -17.82 8.26
N GLU A 45 -15.79 -18.96 8.51
CA GLU A 45 -14.66 -19.05 9.45
C GLU A 45 -13.47 -18.23 8.95
N ILE A 46 -13.08 -18.40 7.68
CA ILE A 46 -11.98 -17.64 7.07
C ILE A 46 -12.31 -16.14 7.05
N LEU A 47 -13.56 -15.77 6.74
CA LEU A 47 -13.98 -14.36 6.76
C LEU A 47 -13.83 -13.73 8.15
N LYS A 48 -14.18 -14.45 9.21
CA LYS A 48 -14.02 -13.97 10.59
C LYS A 48 -12.55 -13.74 10.95
N GLU A 49 -11.65 -14.63 10.54
CA GLU A 49 -10.21 -14.47 10.75
C GLU A 49 -9.66 -13.27 9.99
N LEU A 50 -10.00 -13.13 8.70
CA LEU A 50 -9.58 -11.98 7.89
C LEU A 50 -10.09 -10.66 8.47
N ASP A 51 -11.30 -10.64 9.04
CA ASP A 51 -11.87 -9.46 9.69
C ASP A 51 -11.18 -9.12 11.02
N ALA A 52 -10.79 -10.13 11.79
CA ALA A 52 -10.01 -9.91 13.01
C ALA A 52 -8.65 -9.29 12.68
N GLU A 53 -7.98 -9.80 11.65
CA GLU A 53 -6.69 -9.26 11.19
C GLU A 53 -6.81 -7.86 10.60
N ALA A 54 -7.85 -7.62 9.80
CA ALA A 54 -8.16 -6.29 9.26
C ALA A 54 -8.33 -5.24 10.37
N ARG A 55 -9.07 -5.59 11.44
CA ARG A 55 -9.22 -4.73 12.62
C ARG A 55 -7.90 -4.53 13.36
N ARG A 56 -7.14 -5.61 13.59
CA ARG A 56 -5.86 -5.57 14.31
C ARG A 56 -4.84 -4.66 13.62
N LEU A 57 -4.81 -4.68 12.29
CA LEU A 57 -3.89 -3.91 11.45
C LEU A 57 -4.46 -2.55 11.02
N ASN A 58 -5.73 -2.26 11.34
CA ASN A 58 -6.46 -1.08 10.89
C ASN A 58 -6.40 -0.86 9.36
N ILE A 59 -6.65 -1.93 8.59
CA ILE A 59 -6.69 -1.91 7.12
C ILE A 59 -7.93 -2.64 6.61
N SER A 60 -8.23 -2.50 5.32
CA SER A 60 -9.34 -3.25 4.72
C SER A 60 -9.03 -4.75 4.61
N ARG A 61 -10.08 -5.59 4.63
CA ARG A 61 -9.97 -7.03 4.35
C ARG A 61 -9.25 -7.31 3.02
N GLN A 62 -9.54 -6.49 2.00
CA GLN A 62 -8.88 -6.56 0.69
C GLN A 62 -7.37 -6.31 0.79
N ALA A 63 -6.93 -5.39 1.66
CA ALA A 63 -5.50 -5.15 1.88
C ALA A 63 -4.84 -6.35 2.57
N VAL A 64 -5.49 -6.96 3.57
CA VAL A 64 -5.01 -8.21 4.22
C VAL A 64 -4.83 -9.31 3.17
N ILE A 65 -5.87 -9.57 2.36
CA ILE A 65 -5.83 -10.60 1.30
C ILE A 65 -4.69 -10.34 0.33
N LYS A 66 -4.54 -9.09 -0.15
CA LYS A 66 -3.46 -8.71 -1.07
C LYS A 66 -2.08 -8.98 -0.46
N THR A 67 -1.85 -8.58 0.79
CA THR A 67 -0.58 -8.79 1.47
C THR A 67 -0.27 -10.28 1.63
N MET A 68 -1.25 -11.09 2.04
CA MET A 68 -1.06 -12.54 2.19
C MET A 68 -0.73 -13.22 0.85
N VAL A 69 -1.42 -12.84 -0.23
CA VAL A 69 -1.15 -13.38 -1.58
C VAL A 69 0.25 -13.00 -2.05
N SER A 70 0.67 -11.75 -1.87
CA SER A 70 2.02 -11.30 -2.20
C SER A 70 3.09 -12.09 -1.44
N ASP A 71 2.96 -12.21 -0.11
CA ASP A 71 3.92 -12.95 0.71
C ASP A 71 4.01 -14.44 0.30
N ALA A 72 2.88 -15.08 0.02
CA ALA A 72 2.85 -16.45 -0.46
C ALA A 72 3.56 -16.61 -1.82
N LEU A 73 3.31 -15.70 -2.78
CA LEU A 73 3.97 -15.70 -4.08
C LEU A 73 5.49 -15.48 -3.96
N ASP A 74 5.92 -14.57 -3.09
CA ASP A 74 7.33 -14.29 -2.85
C ASP A 74 8.05 -15.50 -2.26
N ARG A 75 7.46 -16.16 -1.25
CA ARG A 75 8.00 -17.39 -0.67
C ARG A 75 8.13 -18.50 -1.70
N MET A 76 7.12 -18.68 -2.57
CA MET A 76 7.18 -19.66 -3.65
C MET A 76 8.26 -19.33 -4.68
N ALA A 77 8.43 -18.06 -5.03
CA ALA A 77 9.49 -17.61 -5.92
C ALA A 77 10.88 -17.87 -5.35
N MET A 78 11.09 -17.59 -4.05
CA MET A 78 12.34 -17.89 -3.35
C MET A 78 12.64 -19.39 -3.32
N ALA A 79 11.64 -20.22 -2.98
CA ALA A 79 11.80 -21.69 -2.96
C ALA A 79 12.15 -22.26 -4.35
N ARG A 80 11.56 -21.71 -5.42
CA ARG A 80 11.87 -22.11 -6.81
C ARG A 80 13.29 -21.72 -7.22
N ARG A 81 13.80 -20.58 -6.77
CA ARG A 81 15.17 -20.14 -7.05
C ARG A 81 16.20 -21.02 -6.36
N GLY A 82 15.99 -21.37 -5.08
CA GLY A 82 16.90 -22.26 -4.35
C GLY A 82 17.03 -23.66 -4.97
N LYS A 83 15.97 -24.20 -5.56
CA LYS A 83 16.00 -25.50 -6.27
C LYS A 83 16.74 -25.50 -7.62
N LYS A 84 16.96 -24.35 -8.25
CA LYS A 84 17.67 -24.25 -9.54
C LYS A 84 19.19 -24.11 -9.39
N THR A 85 19.65 -23.77 -8.19
CA THR A 85 21.07 -23.55 -7.86
C THR A 85 21.70 -24.73 -7.12
N SER A 86 21.01 -25.87 -7.03
CA SER A 86 21.44 -27.11 -6.38
C SER A 86 21.44 -28.28 -7.34
#